data_AF-A0A5C9E3E8-F1
#
_entry.id   AF-A0A5C9E3E8-F1
#
_cell.length_a   1.000
_cell.length_b   1.000
_cell.length_c   1.000
_cell.angle_alpha   90.00
_cell.angle_beta   90.00
_cell.angle_gamma   90.00
#
_symmetry.space_group_name_H-M   'P 1'
#
loop_
_entity.id
_entity.type
_entity.pdbx_description
1 polymer ?
#
loop_
_entity_poly.entity_id
_entity_poly.type
_entity_poly.pdbx_seq_one_letter_code
_entity_poly.pdbx_strand_id
1 'polypeptide(L)'
;MTRIRTIQLTLVLFILVILFFIPVLTDSTIRFSMTSQNHTSADAWSIRPFSDASPFNIPIPDNAEIEPNSEEIVNNLLDSMSEGELFVGVDKWSVPVFFANSSTPQQDIDITDEWAIWDTMKDVPIPENALPDPEDDGHLCIIDNGTRIEYDFWQAEKTPSGWTASWGNKISLDSDGIYRDSWGARGSGFALAAGLIFPHEIDRGLIEHALVYSTDWFYVKSGGAVRPATTSDGISNDPLAIPEGARLQLNPSIDVDDLEMEEAGKVIARAMQNYGMFLCDNGGGHQVYAYNPINSGYSWEGILDTDDDGISWIFNSSISITDFRVLKLGPQIPDPGERTTLPDYIIYTSNTGTQSEFLPVLISLVLSHPMAILGIVLVIGVIVYLIRKRKS
;
A
#
# COMPACT_ATOMS: atom_id res chain seq x y z
N MET A 1 29.22 -7.13 60.17
CA MET A 1 29.81 -6.01 59.40
C MET A 1 30.34 -6.40 58.01
N THR A 2 30.33 -7.68 57.62
CA THR A 2 30.90 -8.14 56.34
C THR A 2 29.90 -8.15 55.17
N ARG A 3 28.59 -8.28 55.43
CA ARG A 3 27.53 -8.29 54.38
C ARG A 3 27.16 -6.91 53.81
N ILE A 4 27.39 -5.83 54.55
CA ILE A 4 27.09 -4.45 54.09
C ILE A 4 28.16 -3.94 53.11
N ARG A 5 29.40 -4.43 53.23
CA ARG A 5 30.50 -4.06 52.31
C ARG A 5 30.37 -4.68 50.93
N THR A 6 29.77 -5.87 50.81
CA THR A 6 29.56 -6.53 49.51
C THR A 6 28.49 -5.83 48.67
N ILE A 7 27.39 -5.37 49.29
CA ILE A 7 26.30 -4.66 48.59
C ILE A 7 26.74 -3.27 48.13
N GLN A 8 27.59 -2.57 48.90
CA GLN A 8 28.17 -1.29 48.46
C GLN A 8 29.16 -1.45 47.31
N LEU A 9 29.92 -2.55 47.22
CA LEU A 9 30.82 -2.78 46.08
C LEU A 9 30.06 -3.10 44.78
N THR A 10 28.98 -3.88 44.84
CA THR A 10 28.21 -4.24 43.64
C THR A 10 27.42 -3.05 43.09
N LEU A 11 26.93 -2.15 43.94
CA LEU A 11 26.22 -0.93 43.51
C LEU A 11 27.16 0.11 42.88
N VAL A 12 28.38 0.25 43.42
CA VAL A 12 29.41 1.16 42.86
C VAL A 12 29.93 0.65 41.53
N LEU A 13 30.06 -0.67 41.35
CA LEU A 13 30.47 -1.26 40.07
C LEU A 13 29.39 -1.11 38.99
N PHE A 14 28.10 -1.18 39.36
CA PHE A 14 26.98 -0.99 38.42
C PHE A 14 26.81 0.47 37.97
N ILE A 15 27.08 1.43 38.86
CA ILE A 15 27.05 2.88 38.53
C ILE A 15 28.25 3.27 37.65
N LEU A 16 29.42 2.64 37.84
CA LEU A 16 30.60 2.89 37.00
C LEU A 16 30.47 2.34 35.58
N VAL A 17 29.75 1.23 35.36
CA VAL A 17 29.45 0.71 34.02
C VAL A 17 28.47 1.59 33.26
N ILE A 18 27.49 2.19 33.94
CA ILE A 18 26.54 3.13 33.34
C ILE A 18 27.21 4.47 33.00
N LEU A 19 28.18 4.93 33.79
CA LEU A 19 28.92 6.17 33.52
C LEU A 19 30.02 6.04 32.44
N PHE A 20 30.46 4.83 32.10
CA PHE A 20 31.44 4.59 31.03
C PHE A 20 30.81 4.44 29.64
N PHE A 21 29.49 4.26 29.55
CA PHE A 21 28.75 4.14 28.27
C PHE A 21 27.99 5.43 27.86
N ILE A 22 28.10 6.52 28.63
CA ILE A 22 27.34 7.76 28.40
C ILE A 22 28.08 8.88 27.61
N PRO A 23 29.38 8.82 27.25
CA PRO A 23 29.96 9.82 26.35
C PRO A 23 30.35 9.23 24.98
N VAL A 24 29.37 8.86 24.15
CA VAL A 24 29.56 8.71 22.68
C VAL A 24 28.41 9.38 21.89
N LEU A 25 27.73 10.37 22.48
CA LEU A 25 26.64 11.10 21.80
C LEU A 25 26.66 12.61 22.07
N THR A 26 27.84 13.21 22.22
CA THR A 26 27.97 14.67 22.26
C THR A 26 29.24 15.13 21.55
N ASP A 27 29.36 14.83 20.26
CA ASP A 27 30.16 15.68 19.37
C ASP A 27 29.63 15.62 17.94
N SER A 28 28.67 16.51 17.67
CA SER A 28 28.40 17.02 16.34
C SER A 28 27.55 18.27 16.49
N THR A 29 28.21 19.41 16.71
CA THR A 29 27.60 20.71 16.36
C THR A 29 27.49 20.78 14.83
N ILE A 30 26.53 20.04 14.26
CA ILE A 30 26.02 20.30 12.92
C ILE A 30 25.07 21.47 13.08
N ARG A 31 25.58 22.67 12.79
CA ARG A 31 24.71 23.81 12.52
C ARG A 31 24.00 23.51 11.20
N PHE A 32 22.78 22.99 11.27
CA PHE A 32 21.88 22.99 10.12
C PHE A 32 21.55 24.44 9.80
N SER A 33 22.24 25.01 8.82
CA SER A 33 21.75 26.18 8.11
C SER A 33 20.50 25.70 7.38
N MET A 34 19.31 26.05 7.87
CA MET A 34 18.10 26.00 7.06
C MET A 34 18.23 27.06 5.97
N THR A 35 18.97 26.72 4.93
CA THR A 35 18.80 27.33 3.62
C THR A 35 17.61 26.59 3.03
N SER A 36 16.49 27.29 2.78
CA SER A 36 15.32 26.68 2.13
C SER A 36 15.76 26.15 0.77
N GLN A 37 15.95 24.83 0.68
CA GLN A 37 16.17 24.13 -0.57
C GLN A 37 14.83 24.09 -1.29
N ASN A 38 14.79 24.60 -2.50
CA ASN A 38 13.64 24.45 -3.38
C ASN A 38 13.38 22.96 -3.57
N HIS A 39 12.16 22.50 -3.24
CA HIS A 39 11.71 21.14 -3.47
C HIS A 39 11.76 20.84 -4.98
N THR A 40 12.82 20.19 -5.43
CA THR A 40 12.88 19.58 -6.77
C THR A 40 12.06 18.29 -6.77
N SER A 41 11.50 17.93 -7.92
CA SER A 41 10.65 16.75 -8.16
C SER A 41 11.15 15.43 -7.57
N ALA A 42 12.45 15.27 -7.29
CA ALA A 42 13.03 14.10 -6.66
C ALA A 42 12.51 13.79 -5.24
N ASP A 43 12.17 14.80 -4.42
CA ASP A 43 11.65 14.57 -3.07
C ASP A 43 10.20 14.07 -3.07
N ALA A 44 9.44 14.41 -4.12
CA ALA A 44 8.02 14.09 -4.23
C ALA A 44 7.77 12.58 -4.38
N TRP A 45 8.72 11.86 -4.99
CA TRP A 45 8.66 10.42 -5.16
C TRP A 45 9.06 9.63 -3.92
N SER A 46 9.63 10.25 -2.88
CA SER A 46 10.21 9.52 -1.74
C SER A 46 9.21 8.87 -0.78
N ILE A 47 7.91 8.97 -1.05
CA ILE A 47 6.85 8.51 -0.16
C ILE A 47 6.26 7.22 -0.73
N ARG A 48 6.43 6.11 0.01
CA ARG A 48 5.57 4.93 -0.15
C ARG A 48 4.13 5.34 0.21
N PRO A 49 3.15 5.26 -0.70
CA PRO A 49 1.79 5.68 -0.39
C PRO A 49 1.18 4.88 0.76
N PHE A 50 0.32 5.54 1.54
CA PHE A 50 -0.44 4.98 2.66
C PHE A 50 0.37 4.50 3.87
N SER A 51 -0.33 4.24 4.97
CA SER A 51 0.29 3.82 6.23
C SER A 51 0.96 2.45 6.12
N ASP A 52 1.90 2.16 7.03
CA ASP A 52 2.52 0.83 7.15
C ASP A 52 1.51 -0.29 7.46
N ALA A 53 0.33 0.07 7.98
CA ALA A 53 -0.76 -0.86 8.26
C ALA A 53 -1.69 -1.10 7.06
N SER A 54 -1.48 -0.39 5.95
CA SER A 54 -2.20 -0.63 4.70
C SER A 54 -1.95 -2.06 4.22
N PRO A 55 -2.96 -2.79 3.70
CA PRO A 55 -2.75 -4.12 3.12
C PRO A 55 -1.77 -4.13 1.95
N PHE A 56 -1.57 -2.99 1.28
CA PHE A 56 -0.54 -2.82 0.26
C PHE A 56 0.87 -2.86 0.87
N ASN A 57 1.06 -2.26 2.05
CA ASN A 57 2.38 -2.12 2.68
C ASN A 57 2.77 -3.27 3.61
N ILE A 58 1.94 -4.32 3.66
CA ILE A 58 2.18 -5.52 4.48
C ILE A 58 2.66 -6.68 3.58
N PRO A 59 3.84 -7.26 3.85
CA PRO A 59 4.34 -8.40 3.09
C PRO A 59 3.47 -9.65 3.33
N ILE A 60 3.44 -10.53 2.33
CA ILE A 60 2.76 -11.82 2.43
C ILE A 60 3.54 -12.71 3.40
N PRO A 61 2.91 -13.30 4.42
CA PRO A 61 3.60 -14.21 5.33
C PRO A 61 4.01 -15.51 4.61
N ASP A 62 5.13 -16.11 5.02
CA ASP A 62 5.66 -17.35 4.43
C ASP A 62 4.64 -18.51 4.39
N ASN A 63 3.73 -18.54 5.37
CA ASN A 63 2.69 -19.55 5.53
C ASN A 63 1.30 -19.05 5.11
N ALA A 64 1.23 -18.07 4.20
CA ALA A 64 -0.04 -17.60 3.65
C ALA A 64 -0.89 -18.77 3.12
N GLU A 65 -2.16 -18.80 3.50
CA GLU A 65 -3.11 -19.78 3.00
C GLU A 65 -3.41 -19.51 1.53
N ILE A 66 -3.54 -20.58 0.75
CA ILE A 66 -3.83 -20.53 -0.69
C ILE A 66 -5.27 -20.93 -0.90
N GLU A 67 -5.94 -20.29 -1.86
CA GLU A 67 -7.29 -20.68 -2.23
C GLU A 67 -7.29 -22.11 -2.80
N PRO A 68 -8.17 -23.03 -2.34
CA PRO A 68 -8.15 -24.43 -2.79
C PRO A 68 -8.27 -24.63 -4.29
N ASN A 69 -8.97 -23.74 -5.00
CA ASN A 69 -9.10 -23.75 -6.46
C ASN A 69 -8.16 -22.74 -7.16
N SER A 70 -7.06 -22.33 -6.51
CA SER A 70 -6.10 -21.35 -7.06
C SER A 70 -5.63 -21.72 -8.47
N GLU A 71 -5.27 -22.98 -8.72
CA GLU A 71 -4.79 -23.45 -10.04
C GLU A 71 -5.89 -23.31 -11.10
N GLU A 72 -7.14 -23.63 -10.76
CA GLU A 72 -8.28 -23.52 -11.66
C GLU A 72 -8.62 -22.06 -11.97
N ILE A 73 -8.50 -21.16 -10.98
CA ILE A 73 -8.70 -19.72 -11.16
C ILE A 73 -7.62 -19.13 -12.09
N VAL A 74 -6.33 -19.38 -11.85
CA VAL A 74 -5.27 -18.80 -12.71
C VAL A 74 -5.27 -19.40 -14.11
N ASN A 75 -5.63 -20.68 -14.26
CA ASN A 75 -5.80 -21.29 -15.59
C ASN A 75 -7.00 -20.70 -16.34
N ASN A 76 -8.07 -20.30 -15.63
CA ASN A 76 -9.21 -19.62 -16.26
C ASN A 76 -8.81 -18.27 -16.87
N LEU A 77 -7.74 -17.64 -16.35
CA LEU A 77 -7.23 -16.36 -16.85
C LEU A 77 -6.34 -16.47 -18.10
N LEU A 78 -5.97 -17.69 -18.52
CA LEU A 78 -5.13 -17.89 -19.71
C LEU A 78 -5.82 -17.42 -20.99
N ASP A 79 -7.13 -17.66 -21.12
CA ASP A 79 -7.90 -17.34 -22.33
C ASP A 79 -8.29 -15.84 -22.40
N SER A 80 -7.74 -15.00 -21.52
CA SER A 80 -7.87 -13.54 -21.60
C SER A 80 -7.31 -12.98 -22.90
N MET A 81 -7.68 -11.74 -23.24
CA MET A 81 -7.11 -11.03 -24.40
C MET A 81 -5.57 -10.98 -24.45
N SER A 82 -4.86 -11.05 -23.31
CA SER A 82 -3.40 -11.10 -23.28
C SER A 82 -2.82 -12.53 -23.27
N GLU A 83 -3.65 -13.56 -23.50
CA GLU A 83 -3.23 -14.98 -23.59
C GLU A 83 -2.42 -15.46 -22.37
N GLY A 84 -2.67 -14.88 -21.19
CA GLY A 84 -1.96 -15.20 -19.95
C GLY A 84 -0.63 -14.46 -19.77
N GLU A 85 -0.25 -13.59 -20.69
CA GLU A 85 0.90 -12.69 -20.55
C GLU A 85 0.56 -11.51 -19.63
N LEU A 86 1.54 -11.12 -18.84
CA LEU A 86 1.51 -9.89 -18.04
C LEU A 86 2.23 -8.78 -18.81
N PHE A 87 1.78 -7.55 -18.58
CA PHE A 87 2.41 -6.34 -19.09
C PHE A 87 2.23 -5.19 -18.11
N VAL A 88 2.96 -4.09 -18.33
CA VAL A 88 2.87 -2.88 -17.49
C VAL A 88 2.25 -1.75 -18.30
N GLY A 89 1.13 -1.19 -17.83
CA GLY A 89 0.58 0.06 -18.35
C GLY A 89 1.36 1.25 -17.82
N VAL A 90 1.80 2.13 -18.71
CA VAL A 90 2.68 3.25 -18.39
C VAL A 90 2.11 4.58 -18.91
N ASP A 91 2.15 4.82 -20.22
CA ASP A 91 1.82 6.13 -20.81
C ASP A 91 0.31 6.32 -21.06
N LYS A 92 -0.42 5.21 -21.07
CA LYS A 92 -1.85 5.09 -21.31
C LYS A 92 -2.43 4.01 -20.41
N TRP A 93 -3.73 4.08 -20.15
CA TRP A 93 -4.43 3.12 -19.30
C TRP A 93 -3.80 3.00 -17.91
N SER A 94 -3.12 4.07 -17.46
CA SER A 94 -2.44 4.08 -16.17
C SER A 94 -2.64 5.42 -15.46
N VAL A 95 -2.10 5.57 -14.26
CA VAL A 95 -2.44 6.69 -13.39
C VAL A 95 -1.34 7.75 -13.44
N PRO A 96 -1.64 8.97 -13.93
CA PRO A 96 -0.76 10.10 -13.74
C PRO A 96 -0.93 10.67 -12.33
N VAL A 97 0.19 10.89 -11.65
CA VAL A 97 0.27 11.41 -10.29
C VAL A 97 0.97 12.77 -10.29
N PHE A 98 0.24 13.82 -9.93
CA PHE A 98 0.79 15.17 -9.79
C PHE A 98 0.92 15.57 -8.33
N PHE A 99 1.96 16.34 -8.02
CA PHE A 99 2.22 16.77 -6.65
C PHE A 99 1.87 18.23 -6.45
N ALA A 100 1.03 18.47 -5.45
CA ALA A 100 0.66 19.78 -4.99
C ALA A 100 1.45 20.21 -3.75
N ASN A 101 1.53 21.52 -3.53
CA ASN A 101 2.09 22.12 -2.33
C ASN A 101 1.28 23.37 -1.95
N SER A 102 1.70 24.07 -0.90
CA SER A 102 0.99 25.25 -0.39
C SER A 102 0.85 26.43 -1.37
N SER A 103 1.58 26.43 -2.48
CA SER A 103 1.48 27.44 -3.55
C SER A 103 0.64 27.01 -4.75
N THR A 104 0.23 25.74 -4.80
CA THR A 104 -0.62 25.21 -5.87
C THR A 104 -2.00 25.89 -5.82
N PRO A 105 -2.51 26.41 -6.94
CA PRO A 105 -3.83 27.04 -6.97
C PRO A 105 -4.93 26.01 -6.67
N GLN A 106 -5.89 26.41 -5.87
CA GLN A 106 -7.10 25.63 -5.61
C GLN A 106 -8.15 25.89 -6.69
N GLN A 107 -8.76 24.82 -7.17
CA GLN A 107 -9.81 24.84 -8.18
C GLN A 107 -10.93 23.90 -7.75
N ASP A 108 -12.15 24.25 -8.16
CA ASP A 108 -13.30 23.37 -8.01
C ASP A 108 -13.37 22.42 -9.22
N ILE A 109 -13.80 21.18 -8.98
CA ILE A 109 -14.06 20.19 -10.03
C ILE A 109 -15.54 19.83 -9.98
N ASP A 110 -16.25 20.08 -11.08
CA ASP A 110 -17.66 19.71 -11.20
C ASP A 110 -17.78 18.19 -11.43
N ILE A 111 -18.61 17.54 -10.63
CA ILE A 111 -18.84 16.08 -10.72
C ILE A 111 -20.10 15.83 -11.54
N THR A 112 -19.99 15.01 -12.58
CA THR A 112 -20.98 14.98 -13.67
C THR A 112 -21.85 13.73 -13.75
N ASP A 113 -21.46 12.63 -13.11
CA ASP A 113 -22.24 11.40 -13.19
C ASP A 113 -23.53 11.49 -12.34
N GLU A 114 -24.62 10.88 -12.81
CA GLU A 114 -25.95 10.98 -12.22
C GLU A 114 -26.06 10.27 -10.86
N TRP A 115 -25.23 9.25 -10.63
CA TRP A 115 -25.20 8.53 -9.35
C TRP A 115 -24.34 9.23 -8.29
N ALA A 116 -23.59 10.28 -8.66
CA ALA A 116 -22.73 10.98 -7.73
C ALA A 116 -23.54 11.67 -6.62
N ILE A 117 -23.05 11.58 -5.39
CA ILE A 117 -23.74 12.15 -4.21
C ILE A 117 -23.35 13.61 -3.93
N TRP A 118 -22.41 14.17 -4.69
CA TRP A 118 -22.04 15.58 -4.66
C TRP A 118 -21.81 16.08 -6.09
N ASP A 119 -22.18 17.34 -6.34
CA ASP A 119 -22.07 17.95 -7.66
C ASP A 119 -20.70 18.64 -7.88
N THR A 120 -19.92 18.84 -6.82
CA THR A 120 -18.63 19.54 -6.93
C THR A 120 -17.68 19.12 -5.82
N MET A 121 -16.43 18.85 -6.19
CA MET A 121 -15.32 18.74 -5.27
C MET A 121 -14.63 20.11 -5.14
N LYS A 122 -14.70 20.70 -3.95
CA LYS A 122 -14.20 22.05 -3.69
C LYS A 122 -12.73 22.07 -3.28
N ASP A 123 -12.06 23.17 -3.63
CA ASP A 123 -10.71 23.52 -3.17
C ASP A 123 -9.64 22.44 -3.46
N VAL A 124 -9.71 21.80 -4.62
CA VAL A 124 -8.73 20.79 -5.06
C VAL A 124 -7.44 21.51 -5.50
N PRO A 125 -6.26 21.18 -4.94
CA PRO A 125 -5.02 21.86 -5.28
C PRO A 125 -4.45 21.30 -6.59
N ILE A 126 -4.90 21.80 -7.74
CA ILE A 126 -4.53 21.25 -9.06
C ILE A 126 -3.27 21.95 -9.62
N PRO A 127 -2.14 21.25 -9.80
CA PRO A 127 -0.97 21.80 -10.46
C PRO A 127 -1.26 22.24 -11.90
N GLU A 128 -0.58 23.30 -12.38
CA GLU A 128 -0.83 23.84 -13.71
C GLU A 128 -0.55 22.83 -14.84
N ASN A 129 0.41 21.92 -14.61
CA ASN A 129 0.79 20.85 -15.51
C ASN A 129 -0.06 19.57 -15.36
N ALA A 130 -1.05 19.54 -14.46
CA ALA A 130 -1.91 18.37 -14.31
C ALA A 130 -2.64 18.04 -15.62
N LEU A 131 -2.57 16.77 -16.02
CA LEU A 131 -3.30 16.21 -17.15
C LEU A 131 -3.83 14.82 -16.75
N PRO A 132 -5.10 14.50 -17.04
CA PRO A 132 -5.62 13.15 -16.85
C PRO A 132 -4.93 12.16 -17.80
N ASP A 133 -5.07 10.86 -17.50
CA ASP A 133 -4.77 9.80 -18.47
C ASP A 133 -5.55 10.08 -19.77
N PRO A 134 -4.94 9.90 -20.95
CA PRO A 134 -5.57 10.28 -22.21
C PRO A 134 -6.64 9.28 -22.69
N GLU A 135 -6.77 8.12 -22.05
CA GLU A 135 -7.74 7.09 -22.39
C GLU A 135 -9.04 7.24 -21.59
N ASP A 136 -10.04 6.40 -21.88
CA ASP A 136 -11.43 6.61 -21.44
C ASP A 136 -11.65 6.54 -19.91
N ASP A 137 -10.72 5.98 -19.15
CA ASP A 137 -10.76 6.05 -17.68
C ASP A 137 -10.43 7.44 -17.15
N GLY A 138 -9.65 8.22 -17.90
CA GLY A 138 -9.31 9.61 -17.59
C GLY A 138 -8.82 9.81 -16.15
N HIS A 139 -8.07 8.84 -15.62
CA HIS A 139 -7.62 8.89 -14.24
C HIS A 139 -6.73 10.10 -14.00
N LEU A 140 -6.95 10.76 -12.87
CA LEU A 140 -6.08 11.84 -12.41
C LEU A 140 -5.90 11.68 -10.90
N CYS A 141 -4.65 11.55 -10.47
CA CYS A 141 -4.28 11.52 -9.07
C CYS A 141 -3.48 12.79 -8.74
N ILE A 142 -3.86 13.46 -7.66
CA ILE A 142 -3.13 14.61 -7.13
C ILE A 142 -2.79 14.34 -5.66
N ILE A 143 -1.51 14.41 -5.34
CA ILE A 143 -1.00 14.26 -3.97
C ILE A 143 -0.58 15.62 -3.43
N ASP A 144 -1.24 16.11 -2.39
CA ASP A 144 -0.76 17.22 -1.59
C ASP A 144 0.11 16.70 -0.44
N ASN A 145 1.42 16.83 -0.62
CA ASN A 145 2.41 16.39 0.37
C ASN A 145 2.35 17.17 1.68
N GLY A 146 1.86 18.41 1.65
CA GLY A 146 1.74 19.25 2.85
C GLY A 146 0.60 18.81 3.75
N THR A 147 -0.54 18.47 3.16
CA THR A 147 -1.73 18.00 3.90
C THR A 147 -1.82 16.48 4.02
N ARG A 148 -0.97 15.75 3.30
CA ARG A 148 -0.97 14.27 3.20
C ARG A 148 -2.32 13.74 2.73
N ILE A 149 -2.84 14.38 1.68
CA ILE A 149 -4.11 14.03 1.04
C ILE A 149 -3.84 13.67 -0.41
N GLU A 150 -4.42 12.56 -0.84
CA GLU A 150 -4.57 12.17 -2.22
C GLU A 150 -5.98 12.53 -2.70
N TYR A 151 -6.08 13.06 -3.90
CA TYR A 151 -7.31 13.39 -4.61
C TYR A 151 -7.36 12.54 -5.88
N ASP A 152 -8.44 11.77 -6.02
CA ASP A 152 -8.60 10.76 -7.06
C ASP A 152 -9.81 11.07 -7.91
N PHE A 153 -9.65 10.96 -9.24
CA PHE A 153 -10.71 11.24 -10.20
C PHE A 153 -10.81 10.16 -11.26
N TRP A 154 -12.05 9.89 -11.67
CA TRP A 154 -12.39 9.09 -12.83
C TRP A 154 -13.02 10.00 -13.89
N GLN A 155 -12.56 9.85 -15.14
CA GLN A 155 -12.91 10.68 -16.29
C GLN A 155 -12.70 12.17 -16.02
N ALA A 156 -11.57 12.53 -15.42
CA ALA A 156 -11.22 13.92 -15.23
C ALA A 156 -10.96 14.59 -16.59
N GLU A 157 -11.48 15.79 -16.78
CA GLU A 157 -11.30 16.56 -18.01
C GLU A 157 -11.04 18.04 -17.69
N LYS A 158 -10.08 18.63 -18.40
CA LYS A 158 -9.84 20.07 -18.38
C LYS A 158 -10.60 20.73 -19.51
N THR A 159 -11.73 21.37 -19.18
CA THR A 159 -12.57 22.09 -20.13
C THR A 159 -12.16 23.57 -20.26
N PRO A 160 -12.64 24.31 -21.27
CA PRO A 160 -12.43 25.76 -21.36
C PRO A 160 -13.02 26.57 -20.19
N SER A 161 -14.00 26.01 -19.48
CA SER A 161 -14.72 26.66 -18.36
C SER A 161 -14.21 26.27 -16.97
N GLY A 162 -13.35 25.25 -16.86
CA GLY A 162 -12.92 24.69 -15.58
C GLY A 162 -12.66 23.19 -15.69
N TRP A 163 -12.64 22.49 -14.55
CA TRP A 163 -12.44 21.05 -14.50
C TRP A 163 -13.74 20.31 -14.26
N THR A 164 -13.87 19.15 -14.88
CA THR A 164 -14.96 18.19 -14.66
C THR A 164 -14.39 16.81 -14.35
N ALA A 165 -15.17 15.96 -13.70
CA ALA A 165 -14.91 14.53 -13.59
C ALA A 165 -16.23 13.76 -13.45
N SER A 166 -16.32 12.53 -13.96
CA SER A 166 -17.51 11.69 -13.71
C SER A 166 -17.61 11.34 -12.22
N TRP A 167 -16.48 11.04 -11.59
CA TRP A 167 -16.39 10.86 -10.14
C TRP A 167 -15.08 11.41 -9.58
N GLY A 168 -15.09 11.80 -8.30
CA GLY A 168 -13.87 12.16 -7.61
C GLY A 168 -14.04 12.21 -6.09
N ASN A 169 -12.98 11.84 -5.38
CA ASN A 169 -12.94 11.84 -3.93
C ASN A 169 -11.51 12.09 -3.42
N LYS A 170 -11.33 12.17 -2.10
CA LYS A 170 -10.01 12.30 -1.47
C LYS A 170 -9.85 11.36 -0.30
N ILE A 171 -8.61 10.94 -0.09
CA ILE A 171 -8.22 10.04 0.99
C ILE A 171 -6.91 10.51 1.63
N SER A 172 -6.75 10.20 2.92
CA SER A 172 -5.49 10.52 3.61
C SER A 172 -4.42 9.49 3.25
N LEU A 173 -3.20 9.96 3.01
CA LEU A 173 -2.00 9.12 2.88
C LEU A 173 -1.58 8.47 4.21
N ASP A 174 -2.25 8.80 5.33
CA ASP A 174 -2.07 8.12 6.62
C ASP A 174 -3.11 7.01 6.86
N SER A 175 -3.98 6.76 5.88
CA SER A 175 -4.99 5.69 5.92
C SER A 175 -4.46 4.36 5.39
N ASP A 176 -5.36 3.41 5.12
CA ASP A 176 -5.05 2.14 4.46
C ASP A 176 -5.12 2.22 2.92
N GLY A 177 -5.51 3.37 2.34
CA GLY A 177 -5.62 3.57 0.89
C GLY A 177 -6.86 2.95 0.27
N ILE A 178 -7.90 2.68 1.07
CA ILE A 178 -9.13 2.03 0.62
C ILE A 178 -10.33 2.91 0.98
N TYR A 179 -11.03 3.41 -0.03
CA TYR A 179 -12.28 4.12 0.18
C TYR A 179 -13.32 3.20 0.80
N ARG A 180 -14.08 3.73 1.75
CA ARG A 180 -15.24 3.00 2.29
C ARG A 180 -16.44 3.25 1.36
N ASP A 181 -17.35 2.29 1.30
CA ASP A 181 -18.68 2.44 0.69
C ASP A 181 -18.69 2.76 -0.82
N SER A 182 -17.78 2.16 -1.60
CA SER A 182 -17.73 2.31 -3.08
C SER A 182 -17.40 3.72 -3.58
N TRP A 183 -16.63 4.51 -2.82
CA TRP A 183 -16.35 5.91 -3.15
C TRP A 183 -14.98 6.17 -3.78
N GLY A 184 -14.30 5.12 -4.27
CA GLY A 184 -13.05 5.27 -5.00
C GLY A 184 -13.29 5.58 -6.48
N ALA A 185 -12.28 6.15 -7.14
CA ALA A 185 -12.30 6.35 -8.60
C ALA A 185 -12.05 5.05 -9.37
N ARG A 186 -11.42 4.06 -8.72
CA ARG A 186 -11.11 2.75 -9.28
C ARG A 186 -12.22 1.74 -8.98
N GLY A 187 -12.45 0.77 -9.88
CA GLY A 187 -13.50 -0.26 -9.77
C GLY A 187 -13.55 -0.98 -8.42
N SER A 188 -12.38 -1.22 -7.81
CA SER A 188 -12.22 -1.89 -6.50
C SER A 188 -12.42 -1.01 -5.25
N GLY A 189 -12.47 0.31 -5.44
CA GLY A 189 -12.45 1.30 -4.36
C GLY A 189 -11.07 1.52 -3.73
N PHE A 190 -10.00 1.03 -4.36
CA PHE A 190 -8.63 1.41 -3.99
C PHE A 190 -8.31 2.83 -4.46
N ALA A 191 -7.47 3.52 -3.68
CA ALA A 191 -6.91 4.81 -4.09
C ALA A 191 -6.02 4.66 -5.33
N LEU A 192 -5.92 5.71 -6.15
CA LEU A 192 -5.28 5.60 -7.45
C LEU A 192 -3.77 5.38 -7.33
N ALA A 193 -3.12 5.97 -6.33
CA ALA A 193 -1.69 5.76 -6.05
C ALA A 193 -1.39 4.40 -5.40
N ALA A 194 -2.40 3.67 -4.90
CA ALA A 194 -2.20 2.40 -4.25
C ALA A 194 -1.73 1.34 -5.26
N GLY A 195 -0.53 0.79 -5.03
CA GLY A 195 0.03 -0.27 -5.85
C GLY A 195 0.63 0.16 -7.19
N LEU A 196 0.78 1.47 -7.45
CA LEU A 196 1.52 1.96 -8.61
C LEU A 196 3.02 1.73 -8.45
N ILE A 197 3.68 1.36 -9.54
CA ILE A 197 5.15 1.33 -9.62
C ILE A 197 5.68 2.74 -9.86
N PHE A 198 6.51 3.25 -8.95
CA PHE A 198 7.12 4.57 -9.11
C PHE A 198 8.60 4.50 -9.56
N PRO A 199 9.09 5.52 -10.29
CA PRO A 199 10.48 5.59 -10.77
C PRO A 199 11.56 5.28 -9.73
N HIS A 200 11.45 5.94 -8.57
CA HIS A 200 12.43 5.85 -7.50
C HIS A 200 12.57 4.42 -6.94
N GLU A 201 11.55 3.57 -7.11
CA GLU A 201 11.56 2.19 -6.66
C GLU A 201 12.38 1.29 -7.57
N ILE A 202 12.30 1.54 -8.88
CA ILE A 202 13.14 0.86 -9.87
C ILE A 202 14.59 1.32 -9.71
N ASP A 203 14.83 2.63 -9.54
CA ASP A 203 16.18 3.19 -9.32
C ASP A 203 16.88 2.59 -8.09
N ARG A 204 16.14 2.35 -7.00
CA ARG A 204 16.68 1.72 -5.78
C ARG A 204 16.71 0.18 -5.85
N GLY A 205 16.10 -0.41 -6.87
CA GLY A 205 16.01 -1.86 -7.05
C GLY A 205 15.06 -2.56 -6.08
N LEU A 206 14.07 -1.84 -5.52
CA LEU A 206 13.20 -2.36 -4.46
C LEU A 206 11.82 -1.69 -4.50
N ILE A 207 10.76 -2.50 -4.53
CA ILE A 207 9.37 -2.08 -4.32
C ILE A 207 8.89 -2.75 -3.03
N GLU A 208 8.38 -1.96 -2.09
CA GLU A 208 8.03 -2.42 -0.73
C GLU A 208 6.53 -2.36 -0.46
N HIS A 209 5.74 -2.63 -1.48
CA HIS A 209 4.28 -2.71 -1.39
C HIS A 209 3.73 -3.71 -2.42
N ALA A 210 2.49 -4.12 -2.21
CA ALA A 210 1.73 -4.90 -3.16
C ALA A 210 1.43 -4.04 -4.37
N LEU A 211 1.49 -4.64 -5.55
CA LEU A 211 1.07 -3.98 -6.78
C LEU A 211 -0.45 -4.06 -6.92
N VAL A 212 -0.97 -3.36 -7.91
CA VAL A 212 -2.32 -3.60 -8.42
C VAL A 212 -2.25 -4.10 -9.85
N TYR A 213 -3.26 -4.88 -10.24
CA TYR A 213 -3.41 -5.31 -11.62
C TYR A 213 -4.89 -5.33 -12.03
N SER A 214 -5.15 -5.24 -13.32
CA SER A 214 -6.45 -5.52 -13.93
C SER A 214 -6.38 -6.80 -14.76
N THR A 215 -7.54 -7.35 -15.09
CA THR A 215 -7.69 -8.45 -16.05
C THR A 215 -8.85 -8.16 -16.99
N ASP A 216 -8.88 -8.87 -18.11
CA ASP A 216 -9.99 -8.85 -19.06
C ASP A 216 -11.37 -8.94 -18.35
N TRP A 217 -12.27 -8.00 -18.65
CA TRP A 217 -13.57 -7.83 -18.02
C TRP A 217 -14.46 -9.08 -18.06
N PHE A 218 -14.27 -9.98 -19.02
CA PHE A 218 -14.96 -11.27 -19.07
C PHE A 218 -14.59 -12.22 -17.91
N TYR A 219 -13.50 -11.93 -17.18
CA TYR A 219 -12.96 -12.78 -16.12
C TYR A 219 -13.07 -12.16 -14.72
N VAL A 220 -13.56 -10.91 -14.61
CA VAL A 220 -13.79 -10.27 -13.32
C VAL A 220 -15.17 -10.65 -12.80
N LYS A 221 -15.21 -11.22 -11.59
CA LYS A 221 -16.40 -11.85 -11.01
C LYS A 221 -17.49 -10.83 -10.70
N SER A 222 -18.72 -11.15 -11.07
CA SER A 222 -19.92 -10.40 -10.66
C SER A 222 -20.29 -10.66 -9.20
N GLY A 223 -21.14 -9.80 -8.64
CA GLY A 223 -21.72 -10.01 -7.31
C GLY A 223 -20.92 -9.42 -6.15
N GLY A 224 -19.98 -8.53 -6.45
CA GLY A 224 -19.25 -7.69 -5.49
C GLY A 224 -17.80 -8.11 -5.25
N ALA A 225 -17.11 -7.35 -4.39
CA ALA A 225 -15.69 -7.53 -4.12
C ALA A 225 -15.38 -8.56 -3.02
N VAL A 226 -14.13 -9.00 -2.95
CA VAL A 226 -13.55 -9.56 -1.73
C VAL A 226 -12.63 -8.53 -1.08
N ARG A 227 -12.46 -8.60 0.24
CA ARG A 227 -11.56 -7.68 0.93
C ARG A 227 -10.11 -7.84 0.46
N PRO A 228 -9.32 -6.75 0.38
CA PRO A 228 -9.62 -5.43 0.93
C PRO A 228 -10.50 -4.54 0.06
N ALA A 229 -10.80 -4.93 -1.19
CA ALA A 229 -11.70 -4.16 -2.04
C ALA A 229 -13.07 -3.96 -1.37
N THR A 230 -13.71 -2.86 -1.74
CA THR A 230 -15.00 -2.44 -1.16
C THR A 230 -16.13 -2.43 -2.15
N THR A 231 -15.81 -2.48 -3.43
CA THR A 231 -16.73 -2.47 -4.56
C THR A 231 -16.12 -3.27 -5.69
N SER A 232 -16.93 -3.66 -6.66
CA SER A 232 -16.51 -4.33 -7.88
C SER A 232 -17.37 -3.89 -9.04
N ASP A 233 -16.79 -3.79 -10.23
CA ASP A 233 -17.52 -3.56 -11.47
C ASP A 233 -17.55 -4.79 -12.40
N GLY A 234 -16.92 -5.89 -11.95
CA GLY A 234 -16.96 -7.20 -12.60
C GLY A 234 -18.36 -7.70 -12.96
N ILE A 235 -18.45 -8.38 -14.11
CA ILE A 235 -19.73 -8.84 -14.67
C ILE A 235 -19.78 -10.34 -14.99
N SER A 236 -18.67 -11.05 -14.80
CA SER A 236 -18.59 -12.48 -15.11
C SER A 236 -19.32 -13.33 -14.09
N ASN A 237 -20.23 -14.18 -14.57
CA ASN A 237 -20.92 -15.16 -13.73
C ASN A 237 -20.20 -16.52 -13.68
N ASP A 238 -18.99 -16.62 -14.24
CA ASP A 238 -18.21 -17.85 -14.16
C ASP A 238 -17.85 -18.14 -12.68
N PRO A 239 -18.08 -19.37 -12.19
CA PRO A 239 -17.64 -19.74 -10.84
C PRO A 239 -16.14 -19.57 -10.62
N LEU A 240 -15.30 -19.68 -11.66
CA LEU A 240 -13.84 -19.47 -11.65
C LEU A 240 -13.40 -18.04 -11.97
N ALA A 241 -14.33 -17.13 -12.29
CA ALA A 241 -14.00 -15.71 -12.40
C ALA A 241 -13.45 -15.18 -11.08
N ILE A 242 -12.44 -14.32 -11.18
CA ILE A 242 -11.69 -13.79 -10.05
C ILE A 242 -12.36 -12.51 -9.54
N PRO A 243 -12.66 -12.38 -8.23
CA PRO A 243 -13.26 -11.16 -7.70
C PRO A 243 -12.22 -10.07 -7.46
N GLU A 244 -12.61 -8.81 -7.66
CA GLU A 244 -11.77 -7.69 -7.25
C GLU A 244 -11.44 -7.73 -5.76
N GLY A 245 -10.22 -7.30 -5.44
CA GLY A 245 -9.59 -7.46 -4.14
C GLY A 245 -8.92 -8.80 -3.91
N ALA A 246 -9.05 -9.77 -4.83
CA ALA A 246 -8.24 -10.99 -4.79
C ALA A 246 -6.76 -10.64 -4.89
N ARG A 247 -5.92 -11.28 -4.06
CA ARG A 247 -4.46 -11.08 -4.03
C ARG A 247 -3.77 -12.27 -4.67
N LEU A 248 -3.05 -12.03 -5.75
CA LEU A 248 -2.19 -13.00 -6.41
C LEU A 248 -0.78 -12.83 -5.88
N GLN A 249 -0.06 -13.93 -5.73
CA GLN A 249 1.35 -13.93 -5.39
C GLN A 249 2.12 -14.69 -6.46
N LEU A 250 3.16 -14.08 -7.03
CA LEU A 250 4.08 -14.80 -7.90
C LEU A 250 4.68 -15.94 -7.08
N ASN A 251 4.68 -17.17 -7.60
CA ASN A 251 5.10 -18.34 -6.84
C ASN A 251 6.50 -18.10 -6.22
N PRO A 252 6.64 -18.15 -4.88
CA PRO A 252 7.91 -17.81 -4.21
C PRO A 252 9.02 -18.84 -4.46
N SER A 253 8.70 -19.96 -5.12
CA SER A 253 9.70 -20.95 -5.54
C SER A 253 10.36 -20.63 -6.89
N ILE A 254 9.85 -19.66 -7.65
CA ILE A 254 10.47 -19.19 -8.89
C ILE A 254 11.71 -18.38 -8.52
N ASP A 255 12.86 -18.74 -9.09
CA ASP A 255 14.07 -17.94 -8.98
C ASP A 255 14.02 -16.80 -10.00
N VAL A 256 13.72 -15.58 -9.52
CA VAL A 256 13.59 -14.40 -10.38
C VAL A 256 14.92 -14.00 -11.00
N ASP A 257 16.05 -14.30 -10.36
CA ASP A 257 17.36 -13.92 -10.88
C ASP A 257 17.75 -14.76 -12.11
N ASP A 258 17.20 -15.97 -12.22
CA ASP A 258 17.36 -16.89 -13.36
C ASP A 258 16.44 -16.58 -14.55
N LEU A 259 15.44 -15.70 -14.39
CA LEU A 259 14.54 -15.31 -15.49
C LEU A 259 15.25 -14.41 -16.52
N GLU A 260 14.97 -14.65 -17.80
CA GLU A 260 15.50 -13.88 -18.94
C GLU A 260 14.76 -12.54 -19.10
N MET A 261 14.92 -11.67 -18.11
CA MET A 261 14.23 -10.39 -17.98
C MET A 261 15.19 -9.29 -17.54
N GLU A 262 14.89 -8.05 -17.90
CA GLU A 262 15.66 -6.89 -17.46
C GLU A 262 15.53 -6.66 -15.95
N GLU A 263 16.48 -5.92 -15.37
CA GLU A 263 16.52 -5.69 -13.93
C GLU A 263 15.25 -5.00 -13.40
N ALA A 264 14.66 -4.08 -14.16
CA ALA A 264 13.39 -3.45 -13.79
C ALA A 264 12.26 -4.48 -13.63
N GLY A 265 12.13 -5.39 -14.60
CA GLY A 265 11.16 -6.49 -14.53
C GLY A 265 11.43 -7.44 -13.35
N LYS A 266 12.70 -7.72 -13.04
CA LYS A 266 13.08 -8.52 -11.86
C LYS A 266 12.72 -7.84 -10.53
N VAL A 267 12.88 -6.52 -10.43
CA VAL A 267 12.44 -5.74 -9.26
C VAL A 267 10.92 -5.86 -9.07
N ILE A 268 10.16 -5.74 -10.15
CA ILE A 268 8.69 -5.87 -10.14
C ILE A 268 8.27 -7.30 -9.75
N ALA A 269 8.91 -8.32 -10.32
CA ALA A 269 8.63 -9.73 -10.00
C ALA A 269 8.92 -10.06 -8.52
N ARG A 270 10.02 -9.53 -7.94
CA ARG A 270 10.30 -9.66 -6.51
C ARG A 270 9.24 -8.98 -5.64
N ALA A 271 8.68 -7.86 -6.09
CA ALA A 271 7.54 -7.21 -5.41
C ALA A 271 6.31 -8.14 -5.41
N MET A 272 6.01 -8.76 -6.55
CA MET A 272 4.92 -9.73 -6.68
C MET A 272 5.13 -11.01 -5.86
N GLN A 273 6.38 -11.42 -5.60
CA GLN A 273 6.66 -12.53 -4.67
C GLN A 273 6.44 -12.12 -3.22
N ASN A 274 6.96 -10.97 -2.81
CA ASN A 274 6.98 -10.56 -1.40
C ASN A 274 5.66 -9.92 -0.94
N TYR A 275 4.99 -9.20 -1.83
CA TYR A 275 3.77 -8.46 -1.55
C TYR A 275 2.62 -8.83 -2.49
N GLY A 276 2.85 -9.50 -3.61
CA GLY A 276 1.77 -9.86 -4.53
C GLY A 276 1.17 -8.66 -5.26
N MET A 277 0.04 -8.92 -5.91
CA MET A 277 -0.74 -7.93 -6.64
C MET A 277 -2.23 -8.13 -6.39
N PHE A 278 -2.95 -7.04 -6.15
CA PHE A 278 -4.40 -7.06 -5.95
C PHE A 278 -5.14 -6.79 -7.26
N LEU A 279 -6.17 -7.58 -7.54
CA LEU A 279 -7.08 -7.27 -8.64
C LEU A 279 -7.85 -6.00 -8.27
N CYS A 280 -7.67 -4.95 -9.05
CA CYS A 280 -8.15 -3.63 -8.69
C CYS A 280 -9.19 -3.06 -9.65
N ASP A 281 -9.28 -3.62 -10.84
CA ASP A 281 -10.14 -3.15 -11.92
C ASP A 281 -10.37 -4.26 -12.95
N ASN A 282 -11.38 -4.08 -13.79
CA ASN A 282 -11.43 -4.77 -15.07
C ASN A 282 -10.62 -4.00 -16.13
N GLY A 283 -10.28 -4.65 -17.25
CA GLY A 283 -9.44 -4.03 -18.26
C GLY A 283 -9.29 -4.85 -19.53
N GLY A 284 -8.21 -4.58 -20.28
CA GLY A 284 -7.90 -5.21 -21.56
C GLY A 284 -7.01 -6.46 -21.50
N GLY A 285 -6.55 -6.85 -20.31
CA GLY A 285 -5.60 -7.97 -20.11
C GLY A 285 -4.95 -7.90 -18.74
N HIS A 286 -3.93 -8.74 -18.48
CA HIS A 286 -3.22 -8.77 -17.18
C HIS A 286 -2.24 -7.61 -17.02
N GLN A 287 -2.79 -6.41 -16.82
CA GLN A 287 -2.02 -5.18 -16.73
C GLN A 287 -1.63 -4.86 -15.29
N VAL A 288 -0.35 -4.60 -15.08
CA VAL A 288 0.19 -3.99 -13.85
C VAL A 288 0.38 -2.49 -14.08
N TYR A 289 0.22 -1.65 -13.06
CA TYR A 289 0.19 -0.20 -13.23
C TYR A 289 1.51 0.46 -12.81
N ALA A 290 2.14 1.21 -13.71
CA ALA A 290 3.22 2.13 -13.39
C ALA A 290 2.75 3.57 -13.45
N TYR A 291 3.42 4.45 -12.71
CA TYR A 291 3.19 5.88 -12.79
C TYR A 291 3.23 6.39 -14.25
N ASN A 292 2.17 7.04 -14.70
CA ASN A 292 2.11 7.68 -16.01
C ASN A 292 2.88 9.01 -16.00
N PRO A 293 3.97 9.15 -16.79
CA PRO A 293 4.86 10.31 -16.73
C PRO A 293 4.32 11.56 -17.44
N ILE A 294 3.08 11.53 -17.97
CA ILE A 294 2.50 12.61 -18.77
C ILE A 294 2.70 13.99 -18.12
N ASN A 295 3.29 14.90 -18.90
CA ASN A 295 3.54 16.29 -18.52
C ASN A 295 4.28 16.50 -17.18
N SER A 296 5.07 15.50 -16.75
CA SER A 296 5.87 15.57 -15.52
C SER A 296 7.35 15.91 -15.76
N GLY A 297 7.83 15.71 -16.99
CA GLY A 297 9.23 15.84 -17.36
C GLY A 297 10.10 14.62 -17.01
N TYR A 298 9.52 13.59 -16.39
CA TYR A 298 10.13 12.27 -16.25
C TYR A 298 9.91 11.43 -17.52
N SER A 299 10.77 10.44 -17.76
CA SER A 299 10.65 9.48 -18.88
C SER A 299 11.05 8.08 -18.41
N TRP A 300 10.31 7.07 -18.86
CA TRP A 300 10.61 5.65 -18.64
C TRP A 300 11.56 5.04 -19.68
N GLU A 301 12.07 5.85 -20.62
CA GLU A 301 12.96 5.40 -21.71
C GLU A 301 14.16 4.60 -21.17
N GLY A 302 14.33 3.38 -21.69
CA GLY A 302 15.36 2.43 -21.28
C GLY A 302 15.11 1.74 -19.93
N ILE A 303 13.91 1.85 -19.35
CA ILE A 303 13.51 1.20 -18.10
C ILE A 303 12.20 0.42 -18.28
N LEU A 304 11.15 1.11 -18.74
CA LEU A 304 9.86 0.53 -19.12
C LEU A 304 9.50 1.10 -20.49
N ASP A 305 10.23 0.67 -21.51
CA ASP A 305 9.95 1.09 -22.89
C ASP A 305 8.55 0.64 -23.28
N THR A 306 7.79 1.56 -23.92
CA THR A 306 6.40 1.38 -24.29
C THR A 306 6.22 1.25 -25.80
N ASP A 307 5.19 0.52 -26.21
CA ASP A 307 4.67 0.52 -27.58
C ASP A 307 3.71 1.71 -27.82
N ASP A 308 3.09 1.76 -29.01
CA ASP A 308 2.15 2.82 -29.39
C ASP A 308 0.88 2.85 -28.52
N ASP A 309 0.58 1.75 -27.81
CA ASP A 309 -0.54 1.61 -26.89
C ASP A 309 -0.15 1.97 -25.44
N GLY A 310 1.09 2.44 -25.22
CA GLY A 310 1.57 2.86 -23.90
C GLY A 310 1.88 1.70 -22.97
N ILE A 311 2.06 0.50 -23.52
CA ILE A 311 2.28 -0.75 -22.80
C ILE A 311 3.76 -1.13 -22.84
N SER A 312 4.31 -1.51 -21.69
CA SER A 312 5.62 -2.13 -21.59
C SER A 312 5.52 -3.64 -21.40
N TRP A 313 6.09 -4.37 -22.36
CA TRP A 313 6.18 -5.83 -22.36
C TRP A 313 7.43 -6.33 -21.61
N ILE A 314 7.77 -5.66 -20.50
CA ILE A 314 9.03 -5.88 -19.74
C ILE A 314 9.23 -7.33 -19.27
N PHE A 315 8.14 -8.07 -19.06
CA PHE A 315 8.20 -9.46 -18.63
C PHE A 315 8.61 -10.42 -19.76
N ASN A 316 8.43 -10.04 -21.03
CA ASN A 316 8.83 -10.79 -22.22
C ASN A 316 8.49 -12.29 -22.12
N SER A 317 7.26 -12.60 -21.70
CA SER A 317 6.74 -13.97 -21.46
C SER A 317 7.54 -14.82 -20.46
N SER A 318 8.49 -14.24 -19.71
CA SER A 318 9.26 -14.93 -18.66
C SER A 318 8.43 -15.25 -17.42
N ILE A 319 7.27 -14.58 -17.28
CA ILE A 319 6.27 -14.81 -16.24
C ILE A 319 4.91 -14.81 -16.93
N SER A 320 4.08 -15.79 -16.59
CA SER A 320 2.67 -15.90 -17.00
C SER A 320 1.76 -15.80 -15.77
N ILE A 321 0.47 -15.49 -15.99
CA ILE A 321 -0.54 -15.48 -14.92
C ILE A 321 -0.64 -16.84 -14.20
N THR A 322 -0.28 -17.93 -14.86
CA THR A 322 -0.25 -19.29 -14.27
C THR A 322 0.92 -19.54 -13.33
N ASP A 323 1.94 -18.67 -13.33
CA ASP A 323 3.02 -18.70 -12.34
C ASP A 323 2.60 -18.12 -10.99
N PHE A 324 1.37 -17.59 -10.89
CA PHE A 324 0.82 -17.04 -9.67
C PHE A 324 -0.03 -18.06 -8.90
N ARG A 325 -0.17 -17.80 -7.61
CA ARG A 325 -1.14 -18.44 -6.73
C ARG A 325 -2.10 -17.40 -6.17
N VAL A 326 -3.37 -17.74 -6.12
CA VAL A 326 -4.43 -16.94 -5.49
C VAL A 326 -4.37 -17.20 -3.99
N LEU A 327 -4.10 -16.15 -3.22
CA LEU A 327 -4.17 -16.26 -1.76
C LEU A 327 -5.62 -16.48 -1.32
N LYS A 328 -5.78 -17.09 -0.14
CA LYS A 328 -7.08 -17.47 0.40
C LYS A 328 -8.05 -16.30 0.34
N LEU A 329 -9.18 -16.52 -0.34
CA LEU A 329 -10.20 -15.52 -0.53
C LEU A 329 -11.11 -15.44 0.70
N GLY A 330 -11.54 -14.22 0.99
CA GLY A 330 -12.65 -13.97 1.91
C GLY A 330 -14.01 -14.23 1.28
N PRO A 331 -15.10 -14.07 2.06
CA PRO A 331 -16.43 -14.04 1.48
C PRO A 331 -16.55 -12.85 0.52
N GLN A 332 -17.19 -13.07 -0.63
CA GLN A 332 -17.61 -11.98 -1.51
C GLN A 332 -18.66 -11.14 -0.78
N ILE A 333 -18.45 -9.83 -0.80
CA ILE A 333 -19.34 -8.85 -0.20
C ILE A 333 -20.10 -8.22 -1.36
N PRO A 334 -21.42 -8.39 -1.43
CA PRO A 334 -22.22 -7.72 -2.44
C PRO A 334 -21.91 -6.24 -2.41
N ASP A 335 -21.82 -5.62 -3.58
CA ASP A 335 -21.63 -4.18 -3.64
C ASP A 335 -22.69 -3.53 -2.77
N PRO A 336 -22.30 -2.58 -1.90
CA PRO A 336 -23.24 -1.92 -1.03
C PRO A 336 -24.23 -1.15 -1.93
N GLY A 337 -25.33 -1.80 -2.32
CA GLY A 337 -26.53 -1.10 -2.76
C GLY A 337 -26.85 -0.10 -1.67
N GLU A 338 -26.97 1.18 -2.05
CA GLU A 338 -27.00 2.36 -1.18
C GLU A 338 -26.97 2.05 0.34
N ARG A 339 -25.81 2.30 0.96
CA ARG A 339 -25.62 2.37 2.44
C ARG A 339 -25.63 1.03 3.18
N THR A 340 -24.66 0.16 2.90
CA THR A 340 -24.26 -0.82 3.92
C THR A 340 -22.86 -0.51 4.42
N THR A 341 -22.74 -0.21 5.71
CA THR A 341 -21.44 -0.12 6.38
C THR A 341 -20.76 -1.47 6.28
N LEU A 342 -19.71 -1.49 5.50
CA LEU A 342 -18.85 -2.63 5.23
C LEU A 342 -18.18 -3.11 6.54
N PRO A 343 -18.18 -4.42 6.88
CA PRO A 343 -17.55 -4.91 8.09
C PRO A 343 -16.04 -4.65 8.08
N ASP A 344 -15.48 -4.40 9.27
CA ASP A 344 -14.04 -4.17 9.48
C ASP A 344 -13.20 -5.28 8.83
N TYR A 345 -12.19 -4.89 8.07
CA TYR A 345 -11.23 -5.80 7.46
C TYR A 345 -10.38 -6.45 8.54
N ILE A 346 -10.54 -7.77 8.72
CA ILE A 346 -9.53 -8.58 9.40
C ILE A 346 -8.48 -8.89 8.34
N ILE A 347 -7.35 -8.19 8.40
CA ILE A 347 -6.16 -8.52 7.63
C ILE A 347 -5.92 -10.03 7.78
N TYR A 348 -5.87 -10.78 6.69
CA TYR A 348 -5.55 -12.22 6.65
C TYR A 348 -4.08 -12.51 7.04
N THR A 349 -3.53 -11.74 7.97
CA THR A 349 -2.24 -11.98 8.60
C THR A 349 -2.50 -12.71 9.90
N SER A 350 -2.37 -14.04 9.82
CA SER A 350 -2.46 -14.99 10.93
C SER A 350 -3.84 -15.12 11.58
N ASN A 351 -4.20 -16.36 11.90
CA ASN A 351 -5.24 -16.65 12.88
C ASN A 351 -5.16 -15.62 14.01
N THR A 352 -6.25 -14.88 14.24
CA THR A 352 -6.45 -14.22 15.52
C THR A 352 -6.56 -15.33 16.55
N GLY A 353 -5.41 -15.75 17.08
CA GLY A 353 -5.30 -16.59 18.25
C GLY A 353 -6.21 -15.94 19.28
N THR A 354 -7.29 -16.65 19.61
CA THR A 354 -8.21 -16.24 20.66
C THR A 354 -7.39 -15.77 21.85
N GLN A 355 -7.81 -14.71 22.55
CA GLN A 355 -7.14 -14.16 23.73
C GLN A 355 -6.88 -15.19 24.88
N SER A 356 -7.19 -16.47 24.68
CA SER A 356 -6.94 -17.56 25.62
C SER A 356 -5.48 -18.06 25.65
N GLU A 357 -4.64 -17.79 24.64
CA GLU A 357 -3.26 -18.32 24.61
C GLU A 357 -2.20 -17.49 25.36
N PHE A 358 -2.53 -16.26 25.77
CA PHE A 358 -1.60 -15.44 26.57
C PHE A 358 -1.61 -15.77 28.07
N LEU A 359 -2.68 -16.39 28.57
CA LEU A 359 -2.83 -16.67 30.01
C LEU A 359 -1.89 -17.81 30.52
N PRO A 360 -1.69 -18.93 29.80
CA PRO A 360 -0.79 -19.98 30.24
C PRO A 360 0.69 -19.57 30.25
N VAL A 361 1.10 -18.72 29.29
CA VAL A 361 2.48 -18.23 29.18
C VAL A 361 2.81 -17.26 30.33
N LEU A 362 1.89 -16.34 30.66
CA LEU A 362 2.06 -15.44 31.81
C LEU A 362 2.12 -16.22 33.13
N ILE A 363 1.28 -17.24 33.30
CA ILE A 363 1.25 -18.07 34.53
C ILE A 363 2.55 -18.90 34.65
N SER A 364 3.07 -19.45 33.55
CA SER A 364 4.34 -20.19 33.55
C SER A 364 5.54 -19.30 33.87
N LEU A 365 5.55 -18.06 33.37
CA LEU A 365 6.60 -17.07 33.66
C LEU A 365 6.58 -16.62 35.14
N VAL A 366 5.38 -16.47 35.70
CA VAL A 366 5.16 -16.10 37.12
C VAL A 366 5.57 -17.23 38.07
N LEU A 367 5.30 -18.48 37.71
CA LEU A 367 5.63 -19.65 38.55
C LEU A 367 7.12 -20.04 38.47
N SER A 368 7.82 -19.71 37.39
CA SER A 368 9.24 -20.03 37.21
C SER A 368 10.21 -19.04 37.87
N HIS A 369 9.76 -17.82 38.20
CA HIS A 369 10.64 -16.75 38.75
C HIS A 369 10.03 -15.96 39.93
N PRO A 370 9.62 -16.62 41.04
CA PRO A 370 8.93 -15.96 42.16
C PRO A 370 9.76 -14.86 42.86
N MET A 371 11.10 -14.94 42.78
CA MET A 371 12.01 -13.96 43.39
C MET A 371 12.12 -12.66 42.59
N ALA A 372 11.87 -12.68 41.28
CA ALA A 372 11.92 -11.48 40.43
C ALA A 372 10.71 -10.56 40.69
N ILE A 373 9.55 -11.16 40.95
CA ILE A 373 8.29 -10.45 41.26
C ILE A 373 8.39 -9.77 42.64
N LEU A 374 9.03 -10.42 43.63
CA LEU A 374 9.27 -9.81 44.94
C LEU A 374 10.13 -8.53 44.82
N GLY A 375 11.11 -8.54 43.90
CA GLY A 375 11.95 -7.38 43.61
C GLY A 375 11.17 -6.23 42.97
N ILE A 376 10.30 -6.51 41.99
CA ILE A 376 9.48 -5.50 41.32
C ILE A 376 8.46 -4.88 42.30
N VAL A 377 7.82 -5.67 43.14
CA VAL A 377 6.87 -5.18 44.16
C VAL A 377 7.57 -4.31 45.21
N LEU A 378 8.80 -4.66 45.61
CA LEU A 378 9.62 -3.84 46.50
C LEU A 378 10.02 -2.50 45.85
N VAL A 379 10.40 -2.50 44.58
CA VAL A 379 10.78 -1.28 43.85
C VAL A 379 9.57 -0.36 43.69
N ILE A 380 8.41 -0.89 43.30
CA ILE A 380 7.17 -0.10 43.19
C ILE A 380 6.74 0.43 44.56
N GLY A 381 6.84 -0.38 45.62
CA GLY A 381 6.55 0.03 46.99
C GLY A 381 7.44 1.19 47.48
N VAL A 382 8.74 1.14 47.16
CA VAL A 382 9.69 2.22 47.50
C VAL A 382 9.40 3.49 46.70
N ILE A 383 9.07 3.37 45.40
CA ILE A 383 8.71 4.52 44.56
C ILE A 383 7.43 5.20 45.10
N VAL A 384 6.40 4.42 45.44
CA VAL A 384 5.15 4.95 46.00
C VAL A 384 5.38 5.61 47.38
N TYR A 385 6.25 5.03 48.22
CA TYR A 385 6.64 5.62 49.50
C TYR A 385 7.37 6.97 49.33
N LEU A 386 8.32 7.05 48.39
CA LEU A 386 9.07 8.27 48.09
C LEU A 386 8.19 9.37 47.50
N ILE A 387 7.22 9.01 46.66
CA ILE A 387 6.22 9.95 46.11
C ILE A 387 5.33 10.52 47.24
N ARG A 388 4.92 9.69 48.21
CA ARG A 388 4.11 10.15 49.35
C ARG A 388 4.89 11.04 50.31
N LYS A 389 6.16 10.74 50.60
CA LYS A 389 7.01 11.55 51.49
C LYS A 389 7.35 12.93 50.91
N ARG A 390 7.27 13.10 49.58
CA ARG A 390 7.52 14.40 48.91
C ARG A 390 6.30 15.34 48.92
N LYS A 391 5.12 14.83 49.32
CA LYS A 391 3.86 15.59 49.43
C LYS A 391 3.46 15.92 50.88
N SER A 392 4.28 15.54 51.86
CA SER A 392 4.21 15.97 53.28
C SER A 392 5.42 16.80 53.62
#